data_AF-A0A348ZL41-F1
#
_entry.id   AF-A0A348ZL41-F1
#
_cell.length_a   1.000
_cell.length_b   1.000
_cell.length_c   1.000
_cell.angle_alpha   90.00
_cell.angle_beta   90.00
_cell.angle_gamma   90.00
#
_symmetry.space_group_name_H-M   'P 1'
#
loop_
_entity.id
_entity.type
_entity.pdbx_description
1 polymer ?
#
loop_
_entity_poly.entity_id
_entity_poly.type
_entity_poly.pdbx_seq_one_letter_code
_entity_poly.pdbx_strand_id
1 'polypeptide(L)'
;MSSKYALKRLGQRLKKYRVLLAISIILSLVFVVATLYVPKIIGDATDHIIGKGKVEFKEVTKTAIIILVVVILACFIQWIMGVINNKITYNLIRDIRQETFCKIQMLPISYIDRHSKGELISKIITDVDQLADGLLMGFTSFFSGIMTILLTLVFMVLINWKVALVVIVLTPLSIVIA
;
A
#
# COMPACT_ATOMS: atom_id res chain seq x y z
N MET A 1 -2.87 20.20 -19.27
CA MET A 1 -1.55 19.56 -19.46
C MET A 1 -1.76 18.04 -19.47
N SER A 2 -1.26 17.34 -20.49
CA SER A 2 -1.58 15.90 -20.70
C SER A 2 -1.11 15.03 -19.52
N SER A 3 -2.00 14.17 -19.03
CA SER A 3 -1.83 13.31 -17.83
C SER A 3 -0.51 12.52 -17.83
N LYS A 4 -0.02 12.13 -19.02
CA LYS A 4 1.28 11.46 -19.22
C LYS A 4 2.50 12.30 -18.79
N TYR A 5 2.46 13.62 -18.98
CA TYR A 5 3.56 14.51 -18.59
C TYR A 5 3.59 14.75 -17.09
N ALA A 6 2.42 14.84 -16.44
CA ALA A 6 2.33 14.92 -14.98
C ALA A 6 2.88 13.64 -14.32
N LEU A 7 2.46 12.46 -14.82
CA LEU A 7 2.97 11.16 -14.38
C LEU A 7 4.49 11.02 -14.54
N LYS A 8 5.04 11.39 -15.70
CA LYS A 8 6.49 11.30 -15.96
C LYS A 8 7.30 12.22 -15.05
N ARG A 9 6.79 13.43 -14.78
CA ARG A 9 7.44 14.43 -13.92
C ARG A 9 7.37 14.04 -12.44
N LEU A 10 6.24 13.48 -11.99
CA LEU A 10 6.10 12.89 -10.66
C LEU A 10 6.98 11.66 -10.49
N GLY A 11 7.06 10.78 -11.49
CA GLY A 11 7.98 9.64 -11.49
C GLY A 11 9.45 10.05 -11.33
N GLN A 12 9.87 11.15 -11.95
CA GLN A 12 11.21 11.73 -11.75
C GLN A 12 11.41 12.38 -10.36
N ARG A 13 10.34 12.71 -9.62
CA ARG A 13 10.43 13.23 -8.24
C ARG A 13 10.39 12.13 -7.20
N LEU A 14 9.58 11.10 -7.42
CA LEU A 14 9.62 9.84 -6.67
C LEU A 14 11.01 9.20 -6.74
N LYS A 15 11.79 9.48 -7.80
CA LYS A 15 13.20 9.07 -7.89
C LYS A 15 14.06 9.54 -6.70
N LYS A 16 13.76 10.68 -6.07
CA LYS A 16 14.45 11.20 -4.86
C LYS A 16 14.10 10.38 -3.61
N TYR A 17 12.92 9.78 -3.57
CA TYR A 17 12.40 8.95 -2.48
C TYR A 17 12.48 7.44 -2.77
N ARG A 18 13.26 7.03 -3.80
CA ARG A 18 13.41 5.63 -4.23
C ARG A 18 13.81 4.68 -3.10
N VAL A 19 14.63 5.14 -2.16
CA VAL A 19 15.05 4.34 -1.00
C VAL A 19 13.87 4.08 -0.06
N LEU A 20 13.08 5.10 0.27
CA LEU A 20 11.91 4.92 1.12
C LEU A 20 10.82 4.09 0.45
N LEU A 21 10.63 4.25 -0.87
CA LEU A 21 9.72 3.40 -1.65
C LEU A 21 10.18 1.94 -1.65
N ALA A 22 11.47 1.68 -1.87
CA ALA A 22 12.02 0.32 -1.81
C ALA A 22 11.83 -0.30 -0.41
N ILE A 23 12.08 0.46 0.65
CA ILE A 23 11.84 0.01 2.03
C ILE A 23 10.35 -0.32 2.25
N SER A 24 9.44 0.54 1.79
CA SER A 24 7.99 0.31 1.90
C SER A 24 7.55 -0.95 1.16
N ILE A 25 8.11 -1.21 -0.04
CA ILE A 25 7.87 -2.43 -0.82
C ILE A 25 8.39 -3.67 -0.10
N ILE A 26 9.58 -3.60 0.49
CA ILE A 26 10.13 -4.73 1.26
C ILE A 26 9.27 -4.98 2.50
N LEU A 27 8.85 -3.93 3.21
CA LEU A 27 7.96 -4.05 4.35
C LEU A 27 6.60 -4.64 3.96
N SER A 28 6.03 -4.24 2.83
CA SER A 28 4.75 -4.77 2.36
C SER A 28 4.87 -6.26 2.03
N LEU A 29 6.01 -6.68 1.46
CA LEU A 29 6.31 -8.09 1.21
C LEU A 29 6.33 -8.89 2.52
N VAL A 30 7.09 -8.42 3.52
CA VAL A 30 7.16 -9.10 4.84
C VAL A 30 5.80 -9.11 5.53
N PHE A 31 5.04 -8.01 5.46
CA PHE A 31 3.69 -7.92 6.00
C PHE A 31 2.75 -8.94 5.38
N VAL A 32 2.69 -9.01 4.05
CA VAL A 32 1.82 -9.96 3.33
C VAL A 32 2.21 -11.40 3.64
N VAL A 33 3.50 -11.71 3.72
CA VAL A 33 3.96 -13.05 4.13
C VAL A 33 3.51 -13.36 5.56
N ALA A 34 3.66 -12.42 6.49
CA ALA A 34 3.25 -12.59 7.88
C ALA A 34 1.74 -12.84 8.01
N THR A 35 0.90 -12.09 7.27
CA THR A 35 -0.55 -12.25 7.30
C THR A 35 -1.00 -13.54 6.62
N LEU A 36 -0.32 -14.01 5.58
CA LEU A 36 -0.57 -15.32 4.94
C LEU A 36 -0.09 -16.50 5.79
N TYR A 37 0.86 -16.29 6.70
CA TYR A 37 1.34 -17.33 7.61
C TYR A 37 0.30 -17.68 8.68
N VAL A 38 -0.52 -16.71 9.10
CA VAL A 38 -1.61 -16.90 10.08
C VAL A 38 -2.60 -18.00 9.68
N PRO A 39 -3.24 -17.97 8.50
CA PRO A 39 -4.19 -19.02 8.09
C PRO A 39 -3.53 -20.38 7.91
N LYS A 40 -2.23 -20.45 7.57
CA LYS A 40 -1.49 -21.72 7.55
C LYS A 40 -1.37 -22.32 8.95
N ILE A 41 -0.97 -21.52 9.95
CA ILE A 41 -0.89 -21.98 11.35
C ILE A 41 -2.26 -22.41 11.87
N ILE A 42 -3.33 -21.70 11.48
CA ILE A 42 -4.71 -22.07 11.84
C ILE A 42 -5.09 -23.42 11.22
N GLY A 43 -4.71 -23.68 9.96
CA GLY A 43 -4.86 -24.98 9.33
C GLY A 43 -4.16 -26.09 10.12
N ASP A 44 -2.87 -25.91 10.41
CA ASP A 44 -2.08 -26.85 11.21
C ASP A 44 -2.69 -27.06 12.62
N ALA A 45 -3.20 -26.00 13.25
CA ALA A 45 -3.87 -26.08 14.55
C ALA A 45 -5.15 -26.90 14.49
N THR A 46 -5.92 -26.75 13.40
CA THR A 46 -7.18 -27.46 13.19
C THR A 46 -6.92 -28.95 12.98
N ASP A 47 -5.88 -29.31 12.23
CA ASP A 47 -5.49 -30.71 12.02
C ASP A 47 -5.09 -31.42 13.33
N HIS A 48 -4.48 -30.71 14.28
CA HIS A 48 -4.17 -31.24 15.62
C HIS A 48 -5.40 -31.39 16.54
N ILE A 49 -6.53 -30.74 16.20
CA ILE A 49 -7.79 -30.82 16.97
C ILE A 49 -8.73 -31.89 16.39
N ILE A 50 -8.53 -32.32 15.13
CA ILE A 50 -9.33 -33.35 14.46
C ILE A 50 -8.88 -34.75 14.94
N GLY A 51 -9.22 -35.06 16.18
CA GLY A 51 -9.06 -36.38 16.80
C GLY A 51 -9.91 -36.48 18.06
N LYS A 52 -11.01 -37.25 18.01
CA LYS A 52 -11.90 -37.46 19.17
C LYS A 52 -11.09 -37.96 20.37
N GLY A 53 -10.94 -37.13 21.41
CA GLY A 53 -10.50 -37.55 22.75
C GLY A 53 -9.04 -37.28 23.14
N LYS A 54 -8.23 -36.62 22.30
CA LYS A 54 -6.85 -36.20 22.67
C LYS A 54 -6.60 -34.73 22.32
N VAL A 55 -7.45 -33.84 22.80
CA VAL A 55 -7.16 -32.40 22.73
C VAL A 55 -6.02 -32.12 23.70
N GLU A 56 -4.80 -32.09 23.19
CA GLU A 56 -3.66 -31.58 23.95
C GLU A 56 -3.79 -30.06 24.07
N PHE A 57 -4.54 -29.61 25.09
CA PHE A 57 -4.75 -28.18 25.39
C PHE A 57 -3.45 -27.38 25.43
N LYS A 58 -2.32 -28.04 25.75
CA LYS A 58 -0.98 -27.45 25.76
C LYS A 58 -0.49 -27.08 24.36
N GLU A 59 -0.66 -27.96 23.36
CA GLU A 59 -0.27 -27.68 21.97
C GLU A 59 -1.20 -26.67 21.31
N VAL A 60 -2.51 -26.70 21.64
CA VAL A 60 -3.47 -25.68 21.18
C VAL A 60 -3.11 -24.29 21.74
N THR A 61 -2.83 -24.20 23.04
CA THR A 61 -2.44 -22.93 23.68
C THR A 61 -1.12 -22.40 23.13
N LYS A 62 -0.13 -23.27 22.91
CA LYS A 62 1.14 -22.91 22.29
C LYS A 62 0.95 -22.38 20.87
N THR A 63 0.10 -23.02 20.07
CA THR A 63 -0.22 -22.58 18.71
C THR A 63 -0.97 -21.24 18.71
N ALA A 64 -1.90 -21.04 19.65
CA ALA A 64 -2.58 -19.77 19.83
C ALA A 64 -1.61 -18.63 20.22
N ILE A 65 -0.63 -18.89 21.09
CA ILE A 65 0.42 -17.91 21.44
C ILE A 65 1.28 -17.58 20.21
N ILE A 66 1.64 -18.57 19.38
CA ILE A 66 2.39 -18.34 18.14
C ILE A 66 1.60 -17.43 17.19
N ILE A 67 0.31 -17.71 17.00
CA ILE A 67 -0.57 -16.85 16.18
C ILE A 67 -0.59 -15.43 16.74
N LEU A 68 -0.76 -15.28 18.06
CA LEU A 68 -0.80 -13.97 18.71
C LEU A 68 0.51 -13.19 18.48
N VAL A 69 1.67 -13.83 18.62
CA VAL A 69 2.98 -13.20 18.36
C VAL A 69 3.12 -12.79 16.89
N VAL A 70 2.73 -13.65 15.95
CA VAL A 70 2.77 -13.36 14.50
C VAL A 70 1.87 -12.19 14.15
N VAL A 71 0.65 -12.14 14.71
CA VAL A 71 -0.31 -11.05 14.48
C VAL A 71 0.21 -9.73 15.05
N ILE A 72 0.77 -9.74 16.27
CA ILE A 72 1.37 -8.53 16.87
C ILE A 72 2.52 -8.02 16.00
N LEU A 73 3.38 -8.93 15.50
CA LEU A 73 4.48 -8.57 14.62
C LEU A 73 3.98 -8.02 13.28
N ALA A 74 2.92 -8.61 12.70
CA ALA A 74 2.28 -8.09 11.49
C ALA A 74 1.70 -6.68 11.70
N CYS A 75 1.00 -6.44 12.82
CA CYS A 75 0.50 -5.12 13.20
C CYS A 75 1.63 -4.09 13.34
N PHE A 76 2.75 -4.48 13.96
CA PHE A 76 3.91 -3.61 14.11
C PHE A 76 4.53 -3.25 12.75
N ILE A 77 4.69 -4.21 11.84
CA ILE A 77 5.17 -3.97 10.48
C ILE A 77 4.21 -3.04 9.73
N GLN A 78 2.90 -3.29 9.83
CA GLN A 78 1.88 -2.45 9.20
C GLN A 78 1.98 -1.00 9.69
N TRP A 79 2.19 -0.81 10.98
CA TRP A 79 2.36 0.51 11.57
C TRP A 79 3.61 1.23 11.03
N ILE A 80 4.76 0.56 11.02
CA ILE A 80 6.00 1.13 10.44
C ILE A 80 5.81 1.47 8.97
N MET A 81 5.18 0.58 8.19
CA MET A 81 4.89 0.82 6.78
C MET A 81 4.01 2.06 6.59
N GLY A 82 3.00 2.24 7.45
CA GLY A 82 2.17 3.44 7.48
C GLY A 82 2.97 4.72 7.75
N VAL A 83 3.86 4.69 8.75
CA VAL A 83 4.73 5.83 9.08
C VAL A 83 5.66 6.19 7.92
N ILE A 84 6.26 5.20 7.27
CA ILE A 84 7.14 5.41 6.11
C ILE A 84 6.36 6.01 4.94
N ASN A 85 5.20 5.44 4.61
CA ASN A 85 4.35 5.95 3.53
C ASN A 85 3.91 7.39 3.80
N ASN A 86 3.46 7.69 5.02
CA ASN A 86 3.11 9.06 5.41
C ASN A 86 4.31 10.01 5.27
N LYS A 87 5.50 9.61 5.70
CA LYS A 87 6.71 10.43 5.59
C LYS A 87 7.10 10.70 4.13
N ILE A 88 6.92 9.73 3.23
CA ILE A 88 7.11 9.92 1.78
C ILE A 88 6.12 10.97 1.28
N THR A 89 4.84 10.82 1.61
CA THR A 89 3.76 11.71 1.17
C THR A 89 4.00 13.15 1.61
N TYR A 90 4.20 13.37 2.92
CA TYR A 90 4.41 14.72 3.46
C TYR A 90 5.66 15.41 2.90
N ASN A 91 6.77 14.69 2.73
CA ASN A 91 7.99 15.29 2.18
C ASN A 91 7.84 15.66 0.71
N LEU A 92 7.09 14.88 -0.07
CA LEU A 92 6.80 15.19 -1.47
C LEU A 92 5.85 16.37 -1.62
N ILE A 93 4.77 16.43 -0.82
CA ILE A 93 3.89 17.60 -0.77
C ILE A 93 4.72 18.84 -0.45
N ARG A 94 5.59 18.77 0.57
CA ARG A 94 6.46 19.89 0.97
C ARG A 94 7.36 20.36 -0.17
N ASP A 95 8.02 19.45 -0.87
CA ASP A 95 8.87 19.77 -2.03
C ASP A 95 8.04 20.43 -3.16
N ILE A 96 6.82 19.95 -3.40
CA ILE A 96 5.93 20.49 -4.43
C ILE A 96 5.41 21.89 -4.04
N ARG A 97 5.06 22.09 -2.78
CA ARG A 97 4.62 23.38 -2.25
C ARG A 97 5.70 24.43 -2.39
N GLN A 98 6.94 24.09 -2.00
CA GLN A 98 8.07 25.03 -2.06
C GLN A 98 8.37 25.49 -3.49
N GLU A 99 8.36 24.57 -4.46
CA GLU A 99 8.54 24.94 -5.86
C GLU A 99 7.39 25.76 -6.44
N THR A 100 6.16 25.43 -6.07
CA THR A 100 4.97 26.18 -6.50
C THR A 100 5.05 27.61 -5.98
N PHE A 101 5.48 27.78 -4.72
CA PHE A 101 5.69 29.09 -4.12
C PHE A 101 6.80 29.89 -4.82
N CYS A 102 7.95 29.27 -5.11
CA CYS A 102 9.03 29.94 -5.86
C CYS A 102 8.60 30.36 -7.27
N LYS A 103 7.80 29.53 -7.97
CA LYS A 103 7.25 29.91 -9.28
C LYS A 103 6.29 31.08 -9.19
N ILE A 104 5.40 31.09 -8.19
CA ILE A 104 4.48 32.21 -7.97
C ILE A 104 5.27 33.51 -7.74
N GLN A 105 6.36 33.46 -6.96
CA GLN A 105 7.20 34.64 -6.68
C GLN A 105 7.95 35.18 -7.91
N MET A 106 8.20 34.36 -8.94
CA MET A 106 8.90 34.76 -10.17
C MET A 106 7.95 35.25 -11.27
N LEU A 107 6.63 35.22 -11.07
CA LEU A 107 5.68 35.71 -12.07
C LEU A 107 5.63 37.24 -12.10
N PRO A 108 5.65 37.87 -13.30
CA PRO A 108 5.52 39.31 -13.42
C PRO A 108 4.15 39.78 -12.93
N ILE A 109 4.13 40.87 -12.17
CA ILE A 109 2.96 41.45 -11.49
C ILE A 109 1.77 41.67 -12.44
N SER A 110 2.03 41.94 -13.73
CA SER A 110 1.00 42.11 -14.76
C SER A 110 0.13 40.86 -15.00
N TYR A 111 0.66 39.65 -14.77
CA TYR A 111 -0.09 38.40 -14.87
C TYR A 111 -0.94 38.13 -13.62
N ILE A 112 -0.53 38.69 -12.48
CA ILE A 112 -1.19 38.58 -11.17
C ILE A 112 -2.37 39.57 -11.07
N ASP A 113 -2.30 40.73 -11.74
CA ASP A 113 -3.36 41.74 -11.69
C ASP A 113 -4.57 41.46 -12.60
N ARG A 114 -4.45 40.58 -13.60
CA ARG A 114 -5.55 40.23 -14.54
C ARG A 114 -6.55 39.20 -14.01
N HIS A 115 -6.29 38.62 -12.85
CA HIS A 115 -7.00 37.46 -12.33
C HIS A 115 -7.19 37.62 -10.82
N SER A 116 -8.38 37.38 -10.26
CA SER A 116 -8.74 37.69 -8.86
C SER A 116 -7.89 36.95 -7.80
N LYS A 117 -6.75 37.57 -7.49
CA LYS A 117 -5.87 37.68 -6.30
C LYS A 117 -5.78 36.59 -5.21
N GLY A 118 -6.72 35.66 -5.05
CA GLY A 118 -6.67 34.64 -3.99
C GLY A 118 -7.15 33.26 -4.42
N GLU A 119 -8.27 33.18 -5.14
CA GLU A 119 -8.86 31.91 -5.55
C GLU A 119 -7.98 31.15 -6.53
N LEU A 120 -7.39 31.82 -7.54
CA LEU A 120 -6.59 31.12 -8.56
C LEU A 120 -5.30 30.54 -7.98
N ILE A 121 -4.64 31.27 -7.09
CA ILE A 121 -3.43 30.76 -6.42
C ILE A 121 -3.80 29.62 -5.46
N SER A 122 -4.85 29.81 -4.66
CA SER A 122 -5.31 28.77 -3.72
C SER A 122 -5.73 27.51 -4.48
N LYS A 123 -6.46 27.65 -5.58
CA LYS A 123 -6.92 26.55 -6.43
C LYS A 123 -5.78 25.84 -7.14
N ILE A 124 -4.79 26.57 -7.66
CA ILE A 124 -3.60 25.94 -8.25
C ILE A 124 -2.82 25.16 -7.19
N ILE A 125 -2.63 25.70 -5.99
CA ILE A 125 -1.93 25.01 -4.90
C ILE A 125 -2.72 23.79 -4.45
N THR A 126 -4.03 23.92 -4.25
CA THR A 126 -4.91 22.82 -3.82
C THR A 126 -4.99 21.72 -4.88
N ASP A 127 -5.12 22.06 -6.17
CA ASP A 127 -5.16 21.08 -7.26
C ASP A 127 -3.82 20.35 -7.39
N VAL A 128 -2.70 21.07 -7.22
CA VAL A 128 -1.36 20.48 -7.24
C VAL A 128 -1.13 19.57 -6.03
N ASP A 129 -1.59 19.96 -4.84
CA ASP A 129 -1.52 19.14 -3.62
C ASP A 129 -2.39 17.88 -3.78
N GLN A 130 -3.64 18.01 -4.26
CA GLN A 130 -4.53 16.87 -4.51
C GLN A 130 -3.99 15.92 -5.58
N LEU A 131 -3.42 16.44 -6.65
CA LEU A 131 -2.79 15.61 -7.69
C LEU A 131 -1.54 14.92 -7.15
N ALA A 132 -0.73 15.60 -6.34
CA ALA A 132 0.45 15.00 -5.72
C ALA A 132 0.06 13.86 -4.78
N ASP A 133 -0.90 14.10 -3.88
CA ASP A 133 -1.39 13.12 -2.93
C ASP A 133 -2.06 11.92 -3.60
N GLY A 134 -2.97 12.18 -4.54
CA GLY A 134 -3.65 11.12 -5.26
C GLY A 134 -2.69 10.24 -6.05
N LEU A 135 -1.68 10.83 -6.68
CA LEU A 135 -0.72 10.09 -7.49
C LEU A 135 0.28 9.31 -6.63
N LEU A 136 0.64 9.83 -5.45
CA LEU A 136 1.44 9.13 -4.45
C LEU A 136 0.72 7.96 -3.78
N MET A 137 -0.48 8.23 -3.24
CA MET A 137 -1.32 7.21 -2.63
C MET A 137 -1.69 6.15 -3.67
N GLY A 138 -2.05 6.57 -4.87
CA GLY A 138 -2.34 5.68 -5.99
C GLY A 138 -1.15 4.82 -6.37
N PHE A 139 0.05 5.40 -6.54
CA PHE A 139 1.25 4.65 -6.89
C PHE A 139 1.64 3.62 -5.81
N THR A 140 1.58 4.02 -4.54
CA THR A 140 1.94 3.16 -3.40
C THR A 140 0.92 2.04 -3.19
N SER A 141 -0.37 2.36 -3.31
CA SER A 141 -1.47 1.39 -3.15
C SER A 141 -1.56 0.44 -4.33
N PHE A 142 -1.33 0.92 -5.55
CA PHE A 142 -1.30 0.10 -6.76
C PHE A 142 -0.18 -0.94 -6.68
N PHE A 143 1.03 -0.50 -6.32
CA PHE A 143 2.16 -1.41 -6.20
C PHE A 143 1.96 -2.41 -5.05
N SER A 144 1.54 -1.94 -3.87
CA SER A 144 1.23 -2.82 -2.73
C SER A 144 0.12 -3.80 -3.07
N GLY A 145 -0.94 -3.36 -3.76
CA GLY A 145 -2.07 -4.20 -4.17
C GLY A 145 -1.66 -5.30 -5.14
N ILE A 146 -0.90 -4.96 -6.19
CA ILE A 146 -0.33 -5.96 -7.10
C ILE A 146 0.51 -6.98 -6.34
N MET A 147 1.34 -6.51 -5.41
CA MET A 147 2.21 -7.37 -4.63
C MET A 147 1.39 -8.31 -3.74
N THR A 148 0.39 -7.80 -3.03
CA THR A 148 -0.55 -8.61 -2.23
C THR A 148 -1.24 -9.69 -3.08
N ILE A 149 -1.74 -9.34 -4.27
CA ILE A 149 -2.39 -10.31 -5.18
C ILE A 149 -1.40 -11.40 -5.60
N LEU A 150 -0.21 -11.01 -6.07
CA LEU A 150 0.80 -11.97 -6.52
C LEU A 150 1.24 -12.90 -5.39
N LEU A 151 1.58 -12.37 -4.22
CA LEU A 151 1.98 -13.16 -3.06
C LEU A 151 0.87 -14.10 -2.59
N THR A 152 -0.37 -13.61 -2.53
CA THR A 152 -1.51 -14.43 -2.12
C THR A 152 -1.73 -15.59 -3.09
N LEU A 153 -1.68 -15.33 -4.40
CA LEU A 153 -1.80 -16.38 -5.42
C LEU A 153 -0.67 -17.41 -5.32
N VAL A 154 0.58 -16.96 -5.16
CA VAL A 154 1.73 -17.86 -4.96
C VAL A 154 1.52 -18.74 -3.74
N PHE A 155 1.12 -18.16 -2.59
CA PHE A 155 0.82 -18.92 -1.38
C PHE A 155 -0.32 -19.92 -1.56
N MET A 156 -1.40 -19.54 -2.24
CA MET A 156 -2.51 -20.44 -2.54
C MET A 156 -2.07 -21.63 -3.39
N VAL A 157 -1.26 -21.39 -4.43
CA VAL A 157 -0.73 -22.45 -5.30
C VAL A 157 0.21 -23.39 -4.53
N LEU A 158 1.03 -22.85 -3.63
CA LEU A 158 1.94 -23.63 -2.77
C LEU A 158 1.19 -24.53 -1.78
N ILE A 159 0.05 -24.08 -1.23
CA ILE A 159 -0.77 -24.89 -0.32
C ILE A 159 -1.54 -25.96 -1.11
N ASN A 160 -2.32 -25.55 -2.11
CA ASN A 160 -3.07 -26.46 -2.96
C ASN A 160 -3.40 -25.84 -4.31
N TRP A 161 -2.71 -26.30 -5.35
CA TRP A 161 -2.89 -25.79 -6.71
C TRP A 161 -4.32 -25.94 -7.26
N LYS A 162 -5.09 -26.95 -6.82
CA LYS A 162 -6.48 -27.16 -7.26
C LYS A 162 -7.40 -26.07 -6.73
N VAL A 163 -7.26 -25.75 -5.43
CA VAL A 163 -8.05 -24.69 -4.79
C VAL A 163 -7.69 -23.33 -5.40
N ALA A 164 -6.39 -23.08 -5.63
CA ALA A 164 -5.94 -21.85 -6.27
C ALA A 164 -6.55 -21.64 -7.66
N LEU A 165 -6.57 -22.69 -8.50
CA LEU A 165 -7.13 -22.62 -9.86
C LEU A 165 -8.63 -22.31 -9.85
N VAL A 166 -9.37 -22.92 -8.92
CA VAL A 166 -10.80 -22.64 -8.73
C VAL A 166 -11.03 -21.18 -8.34
N VAL A 167 -10.24 -20.63 -7.40
CA VAL A 167 -10.35 -19.22 -6.98
C VAL A 167 -9.98 -18.26 -8.12
N ILE A 168 -8.92 -18.56 -8.89
CA ILE A 168 -8.49 -17.74 -10.03
C ILE A 168 -9.58 -17.62 -11.09
N VAL A 169 -10.36 -18.68 -11.31
CA VAL A 169 -11.47 -18.67 -12.29
C VAL A 169 -12.73 -18.02 -11.71
N LEU A 170 -13.07 -18.28 -10.45
CA LEU A 170 -14.26 -17.72 -9.81
C LEU A 170 -14.18 -16.21 -9.57
N THR A 171 -13.01 -15.68 -9.23
CA THR A 171 -12.82 -14.26 -8.92
C THR A 171 -13.23 -13.32 -10.08
N PRO A 172 -12.72 -13.48 -11.32
CA PRO A 172 -13.15 -12.66 -12.45
C PRO A 172 -14.60 -12.93 -12.84
N LEU A 173 -15.07 -14.17 -12.72
CA LEU A 173 -16.46 -14.51 -13.00
C LEU A 173 -17.41 -13.72 -12.08
N SER A 174 -17.09 -13.65 -10.79
CA SER A 174 -17.88 -12.89 -9.81
C SER A 174 -17.91 -11.39 -10.12
N ILE A 175 -16.81 -10.81 -10.61
CA ILE A 175 -16.74 -9.39 -10.97
C ILE A 175 -17.57 -9.10 -12.23
N VAL A 176 -17.65 -10.04 -13.16
CA VAL A 176 -18.46 -9.90 -14.38
C VAL A 176 -19.96 -10.04 -14.10
N ILE A 177 -20.33 -10.84 -13.09
CA ILE A 177 -21.72 -11.11 -12.71
C ILE A 177 -22.27 -10.02 -11.76
N ALA A 178 -21.42 -9.43 -10.91
CA ALA A 178 -21.78 -8.37 -9.97
C ALA A 178 -21.94 -6.99 -10.66
#